data_AF-A0A3N1MH37-F1
#
_entry.id   AF-A0A3N1MH37-F1
#
_cell.length_a   1.000
_cell.length_b   1.000
_cell.length_c   1.000
_cell.angle_alpha   90.00
_cell.angle_beta   90.00
_cell.angle_gamma   90.00
#
_symmetry.space_group_name_H-M   'P 1'
#
loop_
_entity.id
_entity.type
_entity.pdbx_description
1 polymer ?
#
loop_
_entity_poly.entity_id
_entity_poly.type
_entity_poly.pdbx_seq_one_letter_code
_entity_poly.pdbx_strand_id
1 'polypeptide(L)'
;MGKLMLVVGGIALVALMAGAREPQDVRPALAPQFAAMDARAECVGRGVAYYRAIGSYPRLSGGADAASTAYDLCQRSPLAF
;
A
#
# COMPACT_ATOMS: atom_id res chain seq x y z
N MET A 1 -5.54 -66.20 12.57
CA MET A 1 -6.64 -65.87 13.50
C MET A 1 -6.03 -65.70 14.88
N GLY A 2 -6.26 -64.56 15.56
CA GLY A 2 -5.89 -64.36 16.97
C GLY A 2 -5.06 -63.11 17.25
N LYS A 3 -5.75 -61.98 17.46
CA LYS A 3 -5.22 -60.74 18.04
C LYS A 3 -4.90 -60.96 19.53
N LEU A 4 -3.82 -60.37 20.05
CA LEU A 4 -3.80 -59.92 21.44
C LEU A 4 -2.98 -58.62 21.58
N MET A 5 -3.66 -57.66 22.20
CA MET A 5 -3.23 -56.31 22.52
C MET A 5 -2.20 -56.29 23.66
N LEU A 6 -1.21 -55.40 23.60
CA LEU A 6 -0.92 -54.42 24.66
C LEU A 6 0.29 -53.56 24.24
N VAL A 7 0.07 -52.28 23.94
CA VAL A 7 1.10 -51.25 24.17
C VAL A 7 0.41 -50.08 24.85
N VAL A 8 0.57 -50.04 26.16
CA VAL A 8 0.34 -48.89 27.02
C VAL A 8 1.45 -47.89 26.68
N GLY A 9 1.08 -46.77 26.09
CA GLY A 9 2.02 -45.70 25.75
C GLY A 9 1.24 -44.42 25.57
N GLY A 10 0.91 -43.81 26.71
CA GLY A 10 0.21 -42.53 26.75
C GLY A 10 0.93 -41.50 25.91
N ILE A 11 0.25 -40.99 24.89
CA ILE A 11 0.51 -39.65 24.41
C ILE A 11 -0.81 -38.93 24.56
N ALA A 12 -0.80 -38.06 25.55
CA ALA A 12 -1.88 -37.16 25.86
C ALA A 12 -2.40 -36.51 24.57
N LEU A 13 -3.72 -36.48 24.53
CA LEU A 13 -4.57 -35.62 23.73
C LEU A 13 -3.99 -34.20 23.67
N VAL A 14 -3.05 -33.92 22.75
CA VAL A 14 -2.69 -32.54 22.43
C VAL A 14 -3.76 -32.05 21.48
N ALA A 15 -4.69 -31.34 22.11
CA ALA A 15 -5.74 -30.54 21.56
C ALA A 15 -5.47 -30.07 20.13
N LEU A 16 -6.49 -30.26 19.30
CA LEU A 16 -6.82 -29.40 18.18
C LEU A 16 -6.63 -27.94 18.60
N MET A 17 -5.46 -27.40 18.34
CA MET A 17 -5.26 -25.96 18.19
C MET A 17 -5.04 -25.73 16.70
N ALA A 18 -6.09 -25.99 15.94
CA ALA A 18 -6.39 -25.20 14.75
C ALA A 18 -6.71 -23.77 15.22
N GLY A 19 -5.71 -23.10 15.79
CA GLY A 19 -5.69 -21.66 15.86
C GLY A 19 -5.65 -21.22 14.41
N ALA A 20 -6.82 -20.83 13.91
CA ALA A 20 -6.93 -19.98 12.76
C ALA A 20 -5.85 -18.90 12.92
N ARG A 21 -4.79 -19.01 12.12
CA ARG A 21 -3.90 -17.88 11.89
C ARG A 21 -4.78 -16.88 11.17
N GLU A 22 -5.44 -16.02 11.95
CA GLU A 22 -6.13 -14.86 11.45
C GLU A 22 -5.16 -14.18 10.46
N PRO A 23 -5.56 -13.97 9.19
CA PRO A 23 -4.74 -13.22 8.27
C PRO A 23 -4.49 -11.88 8.93
N GLN A 24 -3.22 -11.56 9.16
CA GLN A 24 -2.85 -10.37 9.89
C GLN A 24 -3.61 -9.16 9.32
N ASP A 25 -4.47 -8.58 10.14
CA ASP A 25 -5.16 -7.33 9.88
C ASP A 25 -4.14 -6.20 10.04
N VAL A 26 -3.13 -6.17 9.16
CA VAL A 26 -2.13 -5.09 9.05
C VAL A 26 -2.72 -3.90 8.28
N ARG A 27 -4.00 -3.99 7.87
CA ARG A 27 -4.68 -3.01 7.00
C ARG A 27 -5.22 -1.72 7.67
N PRO A 28 -5.15 -1.46 8.99
CA PRO A 28 -5.60 -0.16 9.50
C PRO A 28 -4.54 0.96 9.46
N ALA A 29 -3.25 0.64 9.59
CA ALA A 29 -2.21 1.67 9.77
C ALA A 29 -1.64 2.25 8.45
N LEU A 30 -1.71 1.47 7.36
CA LEU A 30 -1.20 1.87 6.05
C LEU A 30 -2.28 2.47 5.14
N ALA A 31 -3.57 2.19 5.42
CA ALA A 31 -4.69 2.75 4.66
C ALA A 31 -4.64 4.28 4.47
N PRO A 32 -4.37 5.10 5.52
CA PRO A 32 -4.24 6.55 5.34
C PRO A 32 -3.03 6.94 4.48
N GLN A 33 -1.94 6.15 4.53
CA GLN A 33 -0.75 6.40 3.73
C GLN A 33 -1.02 6.11 2.24
N PHE A 34 -1.72 5.02 1.93
CA PHE A 34 -2.12 4.71 0.55
C PHE A 34 -3.06 5.78 -0.02
N ALA A 35 -4.07 6.20 0.74
CA ALA A 35 -4.97 7.28 0.34
C ALA A 35 -4.22 8.60 0.07
N ALA A 36 -3.22 8.93 0.90
CA ALA A 36 -2.38 10.11 0.69
C ALA A 36 -1.47 9.99 -0.56
N MET A 37 -0.95 8.79 -0.85
CA MET A 37 -0.19 8.53 -2.07
C MET A 37 -1.05 8.69 -3.32
N ASP A 38 -2.29 8.17 -3.29
CA ASP A 38 -3.25 8.25 -4.39
C ASP A 38 -3.65 9.71 -4.66
N ALA A 39 -3.98 10.47 -3.61
CA ALA A 39 -4.31 11.88 -3.72
C ALA A 39 -3.15 12.71 -4.30
N ARG A 40 -1.91 12.40 -3.92
CA ARG A 40 -0.73 13.07 -4.48
C ARG A 40 -0.51 12.70 -5.93
N ALA A 41 -0.65 11.42 -6.30
CA ALA A 41 -0.49 10.97 -7.69
C ALA A 41 -1.52 11.67 -8.60
N GLU A 42 -2.77 11.80 -8.13
CA GLU A 42 -3.82 12.54 -8.83
C GLU A 42 -3.44 14.02 -8.99
N CYS A 43 -2.99 14.68 -7.91
CA CYS A 43 -2.51 16.06 -7.95
C CYS A 43 -1.40 16.26 -8.99
N VAL A 44 -0.41 15.36 -9.03
CA VAL A 44 0.69 15.43 -10.00
C VAL A 44 0.18 15.25 -11.43
N GLY A 45 -0.75 14.33 -11.65
CA GLY A 45 -1.41 14.15 -12.95
C GLY A 45 -2.10 15.43 -13.42
N ARG A 46 -2.84 16.10 -12.53
CA ARG A 46 -3.51 17.37 -12.79
C ARG A 46 -2.50 18.51 -13.07
N GLY A 47 -1.42 18.58 -12.31
CA GLY A 47 -0.35 19.57 -12.53
C GLY A 47 0.37 19.39 -13.87
N VAL A 48 0.68 18.15 -14.25
CA VAL A 48 1.27 17.86 -15.57
C VAL A 48 0.29 18.22 -16.69
N ALA A 49 -1.00 17.90 -16.54
CA ALA A 49 -2.03 18.29 -17.50
C ALA A 49 -2.16 19.82 -17.62
N TYR A 50 -2.12 20.55 -16.50
CA TYR A 50 -2.10 22.00 -16.46
C TYR A 50 -0.91 22.57 -17.25
N TYR A 51 0.31 22.11 -16.97
CA TYR A 51 1.50 22.59 -17.68
C TYR A 51 1.49 22.27 -19.17
N ARG A 52 0.90 21.14 -19.58
CA ARG A 52 0.67 20.83 -21.00
C ARG A 52 -0.35 21.77 -21.63
N ALA A 53 -1.45 22.07 -20.93
CA ALA A 53 -2.50 22.96 -21.42
C ALA A 53 -2.00 24.39 -21.66
N ILE A 54 -1.07 24.88 -20.81
CA ILE A 54 -0.45 26.19 -20.97
C ILE A 54 0.83 26.17 -21.82
N GLY A 55 1.14 25.06 -22.50
CA GLY A 55 2.32 24.94 -23.39
C GLY A 55 3.67 25.00 -22.68
N SER A 56 3.72 24.82 -21.36
CA SER A 56 4.93 24.89 -20.54
C SER A 56 5.50 23.50 -20.17
N TYR A 57 5.07 22.44 -20.85
CA TYR A 57 5.59 21.09 -20.69
C TYR A 57 6.52 20.75 -21.87
N PRO A 58 7.67 20.06 -21.68
CA PRO A 58 8.17 19.47 -20.42
C PRO A 58 8.94 20.44 -19.52
N ARG A 59 9.29 21.63 -20.00
CA ARG A 59 10.18 22.57 -19.31
C ARG A 59 9.47 23.91 -19.10
N LEU A 60 9.52 24.37 -17.86
CA LEU A 60 9.04 25.70 -17.49
C LEU A 60 10.00 26.77 -18.00
N SER A 61 9.53 28.02 -18.11
CA SER A 61 10.35 29.15 -18.60
C SER A 61 11.62 29.41 -17.77
N GLY A 62 11.65 29.00 -16.50
CA GLY A 62 12.83 29.07 -15.64
C GLY A 62 13.82 27.90 -15.79
N GLY A 63 13.57 26.98 -16.73
CA GLY A 63 14.40 25.78 -16.91
C GLY A 63 14.20 24.74 -15.80
N ALA A 64 13.05 24.73 -15.13
CA ALA A 64 12.66 23.62 -14.24
C ALA A 64 11.88 22.57 -15.04
N ASP A 65 11.96 21.30 -14.61
CA ASP A 65 11.09 20.26 -15.14
C ASP A 65 9.67 20.45 -14.60
N ALA A 66 8.69 20.43 -15.50
CA ALA A 66 7.29 20.67 -15.15
C ALA A 66 6.71 19.54 -14.28
N ALA A 67 7.13 18.29 -14.50
CA ALA A 67 6.67 17.16 -13.70
C ALA A 67 7.30 17.17 -12.30
N SER A 68 8.60 17.46 -12.17
CA SER A 68 9.24 17.65 -10.86
C SER A 68 8.63 18.82 -10.10
N THR A 69 8.34 19.93 -10.77
CA THR A 69 7.69 21.09 -10.15
C THR A 69 6.27 20.73 -9.67
N ALA A 70 5.49 20.02 -10.48
CA ALA A 70 4.17 19.53 -10.07
C ALA A 70 4.26 18.60 -8.86
N TYR A 71 5.25 17.69 -8.84
CA TYR A 71 5.51 16.81 -7.70
C TYR A 71 5.82 17.60 -6.42
N ASP A 72 6.73 18.58 -6.48
CA ASP A 72 7.13 19.37 -5.31
C ASP A 72 5.98 20.20 -4.74
N LEU A 73 5.10 20.73 -5.60
CA LEU A 73 3.90 21.43 -5.17
C LEU A 73 2.91 20.47 -4.50
N CYS A 74 2.68 19.30 -5.11
CA CYS A 74 1.77 18.28 -4.58
C CYS A 74 2.29 17.59 -3.31
N GLN A 75 3.59 17.62 -3.03
CA GLN A 75 4.15 17.22 -1.73
C GLN A 75 3.73 18.16 -0.59
N ARG A 76 3.58 19.46 -0.91
CA ARG A 76 3.18 20.48 0.07
C ARG A 76 1.67 20.55 0.25
N SER A 77 0.93 20.38 -0.85
CA SER A 77 -0.53 20.38 -0.83
C SER A 77 -1.08 19.48 -1.95
N PRO A 78 -1.90 18.46 -1.62
CA PRO A 78 -2.54 17.61 -2.64
C PRO A 78 -3.59 18.36 -3.49
N LEU A 79 -3.87 19.63 -3.18
CA LEU A 79 -4.84 20.49 -3.90
C LEU A 79 -4.16 21.67 -4.62
N ALA A 80 -2.85 21.56 -4.92
CA ALA A 80 -2.07 22.67 -5.48
C ALA A 80 -2.46 23.08 -6.91
N PHE A 81 -2.99 22.12 -7.69
CA PHE A 81 -3.55 22.33 -9.02
C PHE A 81 -5.05 22.16 -8.95
#